data_AF-A0A1X1BY88-F1
#
_entry.id   AF-A0A1X1BY88-F1
#
_cell.length_a   1.000
_cell.length_b   1.000
_cell.length_c   1.000
_cell.angle_alpha   90.00
_cell.angle_beta   90.00
_cell.angle_gamma   90.00
#
_symmetry.space_group_name_H-M   'P 1'
#
loop_
_entity.id
_entity.type
_entity.pdbx_description
1 polymer ?
#
loop_
_entity_poly.entity_id
_entity_poly.type
_entity_poly.pdbx_seq_one_letter_code
_entity_poly.pdbx_strand_id
1 'polypeptide(L)'
;MNLINLFGKVLPGVIIAAALSGCQHSEPQQRDSVANLCQPARDPNSASCQWTNQMQHRLNQQFSDAARYAGQQCLVRLEWQQSGRYAVTQTQGDEALCLRAWQLAAQTKGLPPPPVPGQPAWFGFAPRKASLPAHADATDAG
;
A
#
# COMPACT_ATOMS: atom_id res chain seq x y z
N MET A 1 19.51 23.49 -56.29
CA MET A 1 20.42 22.63 -57.07
C MET A 1 20.54 21.28 -56.40
N ASN A 2 20.27 20.22 -57.16
CA ASN A 2 20.57 18.82 -56.84
C ASN A 2 22.07 18.61 -56.65
N LEU A 3 22.46 17.74 -55.72
CA LEU A 3 23.68 16.93 -55.82
C LEU A 3 23.42 15.57 -55.16
N ILE A 4 23.15 14.58 -56.02
CA ILE A 4 23.18 13.16 -55.73
C ILE A 4 24.54 12.67 -56.21
N ASN A 5 25.26 11.88 -55.40
CA ASN A 5 25.96 10.63 -55.75
C ASN A 5 27.00 10.30 -54.65
N LEU A 6 27.14 9.11 -54.06
CA LEU A 6 27.11 7.69 -54.50
C LEU A 6 28.51 7.09 -54.23
N PHE A 7 28.74 6.55 -53.03
CA PHE A 7 29.81 5.62 -52.66
C PHE A 7 29.27 4.85 -51.44
N GLY A 8 29.41 3.55 -51.23
CA GLY A 8 30.04 2.43 -51.91
C GLY A 8 29.65 1.20 -51.08
N LYS A 9 29.54 0.05 -51.75
CA LYS A 9 29.00 -1.23 -51.25
C LYS A 9 30.01 -1.96 -50.33
N VAL A 10 29.55 -3.03 -49.63
CA VAL A 10 30.31 -4.16 -48.98
C VAL A 10 30.65 -3.92 -47.48
N LEU A 11 30.41 -4.76 -46.44
CA LEU A 11 29.93 -6.14 -46.16
C LEU A 11 29.34 -6.18 -44.71
N PRO A 12 28.55 -7.20 -44.32
CA PRO A 12 27.98 -7.35 -42.98
C PRO A 12 28.99 -7.97 -42.02
N GLY A 13 29.29 -7.28 -40.92
CA GLY A 13 30.17 -7.77 -39.86
C GLY A 13 29.57 -7.47 -38.49
N VAL A 14 29.09 -8.52 -37.84
CA VAL A 14 28.53 -8.53 -36.49
C VAL A 14 29.55 -8.05 -35.47
N ILE A 15 29.23 -7.00 -34.70
CA ILE A 15 29.58 -6.94 -33.27
C ILE A 15 28.34 -6.46 -32.51
N ILE A 16 27.60 -7.43 -31.97
CA ILE A 16 26.63 -7.21 -30.92
C ILE A 16 27.42 -6.92 -29.65
N ALA A 17 27.62 -5.64 -29.32
CA ALA A 17 27.99 -5.23 -27.97
C ALA A 17 26.70 -5.00 -27.18
N ALA A 18 26.09 -6.09 -26.71
CA ALA A 18 25.01 -6.02 -25.72
C ALA A 18 25.63 -5.61 -24.38
N ALA A 19 25.76 -4.30 -24.14
CA ALA A 19 25.99 -3.76 -22.81
C ALA A 19 24.68 -3.85 -22.00
N LEU A 20 24.30 -5.07 -21.61
CA LEU A 20 23.23 -5.34 -20.65
C LEU A 20 23.87 -5.54 -19.28
N SER A 21 24.22 -4.46 -18.58
CA SER A 21 24.40 -4.50 -17.13
C SER A 21 24.47 -3.09 -16.56
N GLY A 22 23.35 -2.72 -15.96
CA GLY A 22 23.14 -1.47 -15.28
C GLY A 22 21.67 -1.31 -15.00
N CYS A 23 21.06 -2.28 -14.31
CA CYS A 23 19.89 -1.98 -13.50
C CYS A 23 20.36 -0.99 -12.44
N GLN A 24 20.46 0.29 -12.82
CA GLN A 24 20.40 1.38 -11.88
C GLN A 24 19.00 1.29 -11.32
N HIS A 25 18.85 0.44 -10.30
CA HIS A 25 17.71 0.45 -9.43
C HIS A 25 17.83 1.78 -8.69
N SER A 26 17.43 2.86 -9.37
CA SER A 26 16.95 4.03 -8.68
C SER A 26 15.81 3.51 -7.83
N GLU A 27 16.11 3.21 -6.56
CA GLU A 27 15.07 3.16 -5.53
C GLU A 27 14.20 4.38 -5.82
N PRO A 28 12.92 4.20 -6.14
CA PRO A 28 12.06 5.35 -6.27
C PRO A 28 12.18 6.09 -4.94
N GLN A 29 12.73 7.31 -4.99
CA GLN A 29 12.45 8.35 -4.04
C GLN A 29 10.95 8.61 -4.10
N GLN A 30 10.19 7.67 -3.56
CA GLN A 30 8.75 7.73 -3.44
C GLN A 30 8.33 7.01 -2.18
N ARG A 31 9.07 7.29 -1.09
CA ARG A 31 8.39 7.73 0.13
C ARG A 31 7.84 9.13 -0.13
N ASP A 32 7.01 9.29 -1.17
CA ASP A 32 5.97 10.31 -1.13
C ASP A 32 5.25 9.98 0.14
N SER A 33 5.45 10.85 1.13
CA SER A 33 5.07 10.62 2.50
C SER A 33 3.75 9.86 2.52
N VAL A 34 3.70 8.72 3.21
CA VAL A 34 2.46 8.11 3.69
C VAL A 34 1.89 9.06 4.75
N ALA A 35 1.78 10.34 4.41
CA ALA A 35 1.27 11.43 5.19
C ALA A 35 -0.23 11.26 5.15
N ASN A 36 -0.69 10.38 6.03
CA ASN A 36 -2.10 10.32 6.32
C ASN A 36 -2.59 11.66 6.81
N LEU A 37 -3.84 11.97 6.45
CA LEU A 37 -4.53 13.21 6.82
C LEU A 37 -4.54 13.45 8.34
N CYS A 38 -4.39 12.38 9.13
CA CYS A 38 -4.19 12.46 10.57
C CYS A 38 -2.72 12.74 10.92
N GLN A 39 -2.49 13.89 11.57
CA GLN A 39 -1.21 14.27 12.16
C GLN A 39 -1.33 14.28 13.69
N PRO A 40 -1.26 13.12 14.36
CA PRO A 40 -1.59 13.01 15.78
C PRO A 40 -0.63 13.80 16.68
N ALA A 41 0.61 14.05 16.24
CA ALA A 41 1.56 14.89 16.96
C ALA A 41 1.20 16.39 16.93
N ARG A 42 0.40 16.84 15.95
CA ARG A 42 -0.02 18.24 15.83
C ARG A 42 -1.43 18.47 16.36
N ASP A 43 -2.37 17.65 15.93
CA ASP A 43 -3.77 17.72 16.35
C ASP A 43 -4.39 16.31 16.40
N PRO A 44 -4.27 15.63 17.55
CA PRO A 44 -4.82 14.27 17.73
C PRO A 44 -6.36 14.25 17.69
N ASN A 45 -7.02 15.38 17.92
CA ASN A 45 -8.47 15.49 17.97
C ASN A 45 -9.08 16.01 16.66
N SER A 46 -8.26 16.29 15.65
CA SER A 46 -8.71 16.70 14.32
C SER A 46 -9.75 15.73 13.73
N ALA A 47 -10.66 16.28 12.92
CA ALA A 47 -11.65 15.47 12.19
C ALA A 47 -10.97 14.36 11.34
N SER A 48 -9.79 14.64 10.78
CA SER A 48 -8.97 13.67 10.05
C SER A 48 -8.50 12.51 10.91
N CYS A 49 -8.07 12.75 12.15
CA CYS A 49 -7.67 11.69 13.07
C CYS A 49 -8.86 10.87 13.55
N GLN A 50 -9.96 11.52 13.92
CA GLN A 50 -11.20 10.83 14.31
C GLN A 50 -11.71 9.92 13.18
N TRP A 51 -11.75 10.45 11.95
CA TRP A 51 -12.12 9.69 10.76
C TRP A 51 -11.18 8.52 10.49
N THR A 52 -9.86 8.74 10.54
CA THR A 52 -8.85 7.68 10.31
C THR A 52 -9.02 6.54 11.32
N ASN A 53 -9.23 6.88 12.60
CA ASN A 53 -9.47 5.91 13.66
C ASN A 53 -10.76 5.12 13.42
N GLN A 54 -11.85 5.80 13.05
CA GLN A 54 -13.13 5.14 12.77
C GLN A 54 -13.04 4.22 11.55
N MET A 55 -12.36 4.65 10.48
CA MET A 55 -12.09 3.85 9.29
C MET A 55 -11.31 2.58 9.66
N GLN A 56 -10.16 2.73 10.33
CA GLN A 56 -9.32 1.60 10.72
C GLN A 56 -10.07 0.62 11.64
N HIS A 57 -10.85 1.14 12.59
CA HIS A 57 -11.65 0.31 13.49
C HIS A 57 -12.65 -0.56 12.72
N ARG A 58 -13.41 0.03 11.80
CA ARG A 58 -14.39 -0.71 10.99
C ARG A 58 -13.73 -1.74 10.07
N LEU A 59 -12.62 -1.38 9.42
CA LEU A 59 -11.86 -2.31 8.58
C LEU A 59 -11.35 -3.51 9.41
N ASN A 60 -10.78 -3.24 10.59
CA ASN A 60 -10.30 -4.30 11.48
C ASN A 60 -11.43 -5.22 11.95
N GLN A 61 -12.61 -4.68 12.27
CA GLN A 61 -13.78 -5.48 12.66
C GLN A 61 -14.24 -6.45 11.57
N GLN A 62 -14.11 -6.06 10.30
CA GLN A 62 -14.50 -6.91 9.17
C GLN A 62 -13.39 -7.89 8.76
N PHE A 63 -12.16 -7.74 9.27
CA PHE A 63 -11.02 -8.56 8.89
C PHE A 63 -10.96 -9.88 9.68
N SER A 64 -11.99 -10.71 9.54
CA SER A 64 -12.16 -11.95 10.33
C SER A 64 -11.06 -13.00 10.15
N ASP A 65 -10.39 -13.01 9.00
CA ASP A 65 -9.32 -13.95 8.66
C ASP A 65 -7.90 -13.36 8.83
N ALA A 66 -7.76 -12.23 9.55
CA ALA A 66 -6.49 -11.53 9.75
C ALA A 66 -5.35 -12.42 10.26
N ALA A 67 -5.65 -13.39 11.13
CA ALA A 67 -4.66 -14.30 11.70
C ALA A 67 -3.88 -15.11 10.65
N ARG A 68 -4.48 -15.37 9.47
CA ARG A 68 -3.82 -16.08 8.35
C ARG A 68 -2.66 -15.30 7.75
N TYR A 69 -2.64 -13.98 7.95
CA TYR A 69 -1.65 -13.06 7.40
C TYR A 69 -0.73 -12.52 8.50
N ALA A 70 -0.61 -13.21 9.63
CA ALA A 70 0.16 -12.73 10.76
C ALA A 70 1.65 -12.53 10.42
N GLY A 71 2.16 -11.34 10.70
CA GLY A 71 3.53 -10.93 10.37
C GLY A 71 3.71 -10.33 8.97
N GLN A 72 2.64 -10.28 8.17
CA GLN A 72 2.62 -9.52 6.91
C GLN A 72 2.18 -8.07 7.17
N GLN A 73 2.52 -7.18 6.25
CA GLN A 73 2.14 -5.78 6.24
C GLN A 73 1.66 -5.33 4.86
N CYS A 74 0.59 -4.54 4.83
CA CYS A 74 0.12 -3.89 3.63
C CYS A 74 -0.40 -2.47 3.94
N LEU A 75 -0.11 -1.53 3.06
CA LEU A 75 -0.76 -0.22 2.98
C LEU A 75 -1.71 -0.22 1.79
N VAL A 76 -2.93 0.27 1.98
CA VAL A 76 -3.91 0.48 0.90
C VAL A 76 -4.31 1.94 0.81
N ARG A 77 -4.31 2.51 -0.40
CA ARG A 77 -4.76 3.88 -0.65
C ARG A 77 -6.24 3.85 -1.03
N LEU A 78 -7.05 4.50 -0.21
CA LEU A 78 -8.50 4.61 -0.42
C LEU A 78 -8.86 6.01 -0.91
N GLU A 79 -9.75 6.07 -1.88
CA GLU A 79 -10.28 7.30 -2.44
C GLU A 79 -11.80 7.29 -2.44
N TRP A 80 -12.41 8.37 -1.97
CA TRP A 80 -13.86 8.51 -1.91
C TRP A 80 -14.44 8.82 -3.30
N GLN A 81 -15.39 8.00 -3.74
CA GLN A 81 -16.06 8.13 -5.04
C GLN A 81 -17.40 8.85 -4.91
N GLN A 82 -17.87 9.45 -6.01
CA GLN A 82 -19.18 10.09 -6.10
C GLN A 82 -20.35 9.13 -5.77
N SER A 83 -20.14 7.82 -5.95
CA SER A 83 -21.11 6.78 -5.57
C SER A 83 -21.31 6.63 -4.05
N GLY A 84 -20.59 7.39 -3.22
CA GLY A 84 -20.62 7.27 -1.77
C GLY A 84 -19.88 6.02 -1.24
N ARG A 85 -18.87 5.56 -1.97
CA ARG A 85 -18.06 4.37 -1.61
C ARG A 85 -16.59 4.67 -1.79
N TYR A 86 -15.73 3.88 -1.14
CA TYR A 86 -14.29 3.93 -1.37
C TYR A 86 -13.88 3.03 -2.53
N ALA A 87 -13.01 3.55 -3.39
CA ALA A 87 -12.20 2.77 -4.31
C ALA A 87 -10.80 2.59 -3.73
N VAL A 88 -10.21 1.42 -3.94
CA VAL A 88 -8.79 1.19 -3.63
C VAL A 88 -8.01 1.52 -4.89
N THR A 89 -7.12 2.50 -4.82
CA THR A 89 -6.37 2.99 -5.99
C THR A 89 -4.93 2.49 -6.02
N GLN A 90 -4.35 2.17 -4.87
CA GLN A 90 -2.98 1.66 -4.75
C GLN A 90 -2.85 0.72 -3.55
N THR A 91 -1.90 -0.21 -3.63
CA THR A 91 -1.49 -1.08 -2.52
C THR A 91 0.04 -1.18 -2.47
N GLN A 92 0.61 -1.38 -1.27
CA GLN A 92 2.04 -1.53 -1.07
C GLN A 92 2.31 -2.48 0.11
N GLY A 93 3.10 -3.54 -0.11
CA GLY A 93 3.48 -4.51 0.93
C GLY A 93 3.38 -5.96 0.44
N ASP A 94 3.13 -6.88 1.38
CA ASP A 94 2.99 -8.30 1.10
C ASP A 94 1.76 -8.58 0.22
N GLU A 95 1.98 -9.19 -0.94
CA GLU A 95 0.97 -9.32 -2.00
C GLU A 95 -0.32 -10.02 -1.51
N ALA A 96 -0.19 -11.15 -0.81
CA ALA A 96 -1.34 -11.91 -0.32
C ALA A 96 -2.21 -11.09 0.64
N LEU A 97 -1.58 -10.38 1.59
CA LEU A 97 -2.28 -9.47 2.50
C LEU A 97 -2.86 -8.28 1.75
N CYS A 98 -2.16 -7.71 0.78
CA CYS A 98 -2.66 -6.58 0.00
C CYS A 98 -3.88 -6.92 -0.86
N LEU A 99 -3.89 -8.09 -1.51
CA LEU A 99 -5.07 -8.57 -2.24
C LEU A 99 -6.27 -8.75 -1.29
N ARG A 100 -6.03 -9.32 -0.10
CA ARG A 100 -7.09 -9.48 0.89
C ARG A 100 -7.59 -8.14 1.42
N ALA A 101 -6.70 -7.21 1.74
CA ALA A 101 -7.03 -5.87 2.21
C ALA A 101 -7.81 -5.08 1.15
N TRP A 102 -7.45 -5.21 -0.14
CA TRP A 102 -8.19 -4.63 -1.25
C TRP A 102 -9.64 -5.17 -1.28
N GLN A 103 -9.82 -6.48 -1.22
CA GLN A 103 -11.13 -7.12 -1.22
C GLN A 103 -11.97 -6.69 -0.01
N LEU A 104 -11.35 -6.65 1.17
CA LEU A 104 -11.98 -6.24 2.41
C LEU A 104 -12.48 -4.79 2.34
N ALA A 105 -11.63 -3.86 1.91
CA ALA A 105 -11.98 -2.45 1.78
C ALA A 105 -13.12 -2.24 0.77
N ALA A 106 -13.10 -2.96 -0.35
CA ALA A 106 -14.16 -2.92 -1.35
C ALA A 106 -15.50 -3.47 -0.83
N GLN A 107 -15.48 -4.51 0.01
CA GLN A 107 -16.69 -5.17 0.51
C GLN A 107 -17.25 -4.56 1.80
N THR A 108 -16.44 -3.82 2.55
CA THR A 108 -16.85 -3.21 3.82
C THR A 108 -17.90 -2.13 3.57
N LYS A 109 -19.09 -2.31 4.16
CA LYS A 109 -20.20 -1.35 4.10
C LYS A 109 -20.12 -0.38 5.29
N GLY A 110 -20.72 0.80 5.13
CA GLY A 110 -20.86 1.76 6.23
C GLY A 110 -19.53 2.38 6.69
N LEU A 111 -18.52 2.45 5.81
CA LEU A 111 -17.34 3.28 6.04
C LEU A 111 -17.76 4.76 6.03
N PRO A 112 -17.29 5.57 7.01
CA PRO A 112 -17.63 6.99 7.07
C PRO A 112 -17.04 7.74 5.87
N PRO A 113 -17.70 8.78 5.34
CA PRO A 113 -17.11 9.66 4.33
C PRO A 113 -15.87 10.39 4.91
N PRO A 114 -14.91 10.80 4.06
CA PRO A 114 -13.77 11.58 4.52
C PRO A 114 -14.23 12.97 4.96
N PRO A 115 -13.55 13.59 5.95
CA PRO A 115 -13.89 14.94 6.42
C PRO A 115 -13.61 16.01 5.35
N VAL A 116 -12.66 15.73 4.44
CA VAL A 116 -12.37 16.57 3.27
C VAL A 116 -12.55 15.73 2.01
N PRO A 117 -13.50 16.08 1.13
CA PRO A 117 -13.71 15.36 -0.13
C PRO A 117 -12.48 15.37 -1.03
N GLY A 118 -12.31 14.32 -1.83
CA GLY A 118 -11.27 14.24 -2.86
C GLY A 118 -9.86 14.00 -2.34
N GLN A 119 -9.66 13.86 -1.02
CA GLN A 119 -8.36 13.53 -0.45
C GLN A 119 -8.25 12.02 -0.21
N PRO A 120 -7.35 11.31 -0.93
CA PRO A 120 -7.09 9.91 -0.66
C PRO A 120 -6.28 9.75 0.62
N ALA A 121 -6.42 8.61 1.29
CA ALA A 121 -5.64 8.29 2.49
C ALA A 121 -5.17 6.82 2.49
N TRP A 122 -4.08 6.57 3.20
CA TRP A 122 -3.47 5.26 3.34
C TRP A 122 -3.91 4.57 4.62
N PHE A 123 -4.34 3.32 4.53
CA PHE A 123 -4.71 2.50 5.67
C PHE A 123 -3.81 1.28 5.78
N GLY A 124 -3.34 1.02 6.99
CA GLY A 124 -2.40 -0.05 7.29
C GLY A 124 -3.10 -1.32 7.74
N PHE A 125 -2.63 -2.44 7.21
CA PHE A 125 -2.98 -3.79 7.63
C PHE A 125 -1.70 -4.46 8.10
N ALA A 126 -1.62 -4.79 9.38
CA ALA A 126 -0.49 -5.53 9.94
C ALA A 126 -0.99 -6.50 11.03
N PRO A 127 -1.64 -7.61 10.63
CA PRO A 127 -2.12 -8.60 11.59
C PRO A 127 -0.96 -9.13 12.43
N ARG A 128 -1.09 -9.03 13.75
CA ARG A 128 -0.08 -9.55 14.67
C ARG A 128 -0.31 -11.03 14.89
N LYS A 129 0.79 -11.78 15.07
CA LYS A 129 0.69 -13.12 15.67
C LYS A 129 0.05 -12.94 17.04
N ALA A 130 -0.97 -13.73 17.35
CA ALA A 130 -1.47 -13.80 18.72
C ALA A 130 -0.28 -14.22 19.59
N SER A 131 0.22 -13.31 20.41
CA SER A 131 1.12 -13.68 21.48
C SER A 131 0.28 -14.52 22.44
N LEU A 132 0.60 -15.81 22.56
CA LEU A 132 0.16 -16.61 23.70
C LEU A 132 0.42 -15.78 24.97
N PRO A 133 -0.54 -15.69 25.91
CA PRO A 133 -0.29 -14.97 27.16
C PRO A 133 0.97 -15.58 27.79
N ALA A 134 2.00 -14.76 27.95
CA ALA A 134 3.16 -15.13 28.73
C ALA A 134 2.67 -15.34 30.17
N HIS A 135 2.84 -16.56 30.69
CA HIS A 135 2.56 -16.99 32.07
C HIS A 135 1.10 -17.33 32.40
N ALA A 136 0.70 -18.55 32.03
CA ALA A 136 -0.25 -19.36 32.79
C ALA A 136 0.48 -20.50 33.52
N ASP A 137 1.75 -20.29 33.90
CA ASP A 137 2.53 -21.22 34.72
C ASP A 137 2.86 -20.55 36.05
N ALA A 138 1.98 -20.77 37.03
CA ALA A 138 2.28 -20.92 38.47
C ALA A 138 0.95 -21.09 39.22
N THR A 139 0.27 -22.21 39.00
CA THR A 139 -0.56 -22.80 40.05
C THR A 139 0.26 -23.89 40.71
N ASP A 140 0.24 -23.88 42.04
CA ASP A 140 0.68 -24.91 42.98
C ASP A 140 2.12 -24.85 43.48
N ALA A 141 2.27 -24.41 44.75
CA ALA A 141 2.90 -25.20 45.80
C ALA A 141 2.78 -24.48 47.16
N GLY A 142 2.08 -25.12 48.11
CA GLY A 142 2.37 -25.03 49.56
C GLY A 142 1.47 -24.16 50.41
#